data_AF-A0A8S1A2F3-F1
#
_entry.id   AF-A0A8S1A2F3-F1
#
_cell.length_a   1.000
_cell.length_b   1.000
_cell.length_c   1.000
_cell.angle_alpha   90.00
_cell.angle_beta   90.00
_cell.angle_gamma   90.00
#
_symmetry.space_group_name_H-M   'P 1'
#
loop_
_entity.id
_entity.type
_entity.pdbx_description
1 polymer ?
#
loop_
_entity_poly.entity_id
_entity_poly.type
_entity_poly.pdbx_seq_one_letter_code
_entity_poly.pdbx_strand_id
1 'polypeptide(L)'
;MDKQAAKNGIIHTVTADYFKTKLAVHNVTVNLGTEDVACYWFDETTCDLKATTYASFFVDYVTNLLNEDAKDVVIWTDGCTSQNRNSIVSNALLRLEMDTNITITHKYLERGYTQMEVDSVHSVIERMPSQLFAIRNIN
;
A
#
# COMPACT_ATOMS: atom_id res chain seq x y z
N MET A 1 13.02 45.32 -35.14
CA MET A 1 12.22 46.39 -34.52
C MET A 1 10.87 45.78 -34.20
N ASP A 2 10.38 45.66 -32.99
CA ASP A 2 10.84 45.86 -31.62
C ASP A 2 9.59 45.40 -30.81
N LYS A 3 9.68 44.41 -29.93
CA LYS A 3 9.83 44.54 -28.47
C LYS A 3 8.51 44.33 -27.72
N GLN A 4 8.66 43.67 -26.56
CA GLN A 4 7.71 43.41 -25.46
C GLN A 4 6.72 42.26 -25.72
N ALA A 5 6.81 41.12 -25.05
CA ALA A 5 7.05 40.95 -23.62
C ALA A 5 8.01 39.79 -23.31
N ALA A 6 9.17 40.13 -22.78
CA ALA A 6 9.97 39.24 -21.95
C ALA A 6 9.80 39.69 -20.49
N LYS A 7 10.09 38.76 -19.56
CA LYS A 7 10.40 38.96 -18.13
C LYS A 7 9.24 39.00 -17.13
N ASN A 8 8.92 37.83 -16.56
CA ASN A 8 9.26 37.50 -15.14
C ASN A 8 8.58 36.22 -14.62
N GLY A 9 8.40 35.19 -15.45
CA GLY A 9 8.18 33.84 -14.93
C GLY A 9 9.54 33.22 -14.65
N ILE A 10 9.88 32.99 -13.38
CA ILE A 10 11.04 32.17 -13.03
C ILE A 10 10.76 30.77 -13.60
N ILE A 11 11.32 30.47 -14.77
CA ILE A 11 11.47 29.10 -15.25
C ILE A 11 12.50 28.48 -14.32
N HIS A 12 12.04 27.90 -13.21
CA HIS A 12 12.87 27.06 -12.38
C HIS A 12 13.33 25.91 -13.29
N THR A 13 14.61 25.85 -13.61
CA THR A 13 15.23 24.60 -14.04
C THR A 13 15.07 23.66 -12.85
N VAL A 14 14.01 22.85 -12.88
CA VAL A 14 13.73 21.88 -11.84
C VAL A 14 14.87 20.86 -11.90
N THR A 15 15.81 20.98 -10.97
CA THR A 15 16.87 20.00 -10.82
C THR A 15 16.24 18.68 -10.37
N ALA A 16 16.84 17.54 -10.73
CA ALA A 16 16.38 16.23 -10.26
C ALA A 16 16.25 16.17 -8.72
N ASP A 17 16.99 17.03 -8.00
CA ASP A 17 16.95 17.14 -6.54
C ASP A 17 15.62 17.71 -5.99
N TYR A 18 14.86 18.48 -6.78
CA TYR A 18 13.50 18.91 -6.40
C TYR A 18 12.52 17.74 -6.34
N PHE A 19 12.64 16.76 -7.24
CA PHE A 19 11.84 15.53 -7.17
C PHE A 19 12.34 14.60 -6.05
N LYS A 20 13.66 14.53 -5.80
CA LYS A 20 14.22 13.75 -4.68
C LYS A 20 13.78 14.24 -3.29
N THR A 21 13.40 15.51 -3.14
CA THR A 21 12.97 16.06 -1.85
C THR A 21 11.48 15.90 -1.57
N LYS A 22 10.69 15.41 -2.53
CA LYS A 22 9.23 15.29 -2.40
C LYS A 22 8.67 14.00 -3.00
N LEU A 23 9.44 12.93 -2.88
CA LEU A 23 9.09 11.63 -3.42
C LEU A 23 7.87 11.09 -2.67
N ALA A 24 6.80 10.76 -3.40
CA ALA A 24 5.58 10.23 -2.80
C ALA A 24 5.83 8.80 -2.32
N VAL A 25 5.58 8.58 -1.04
CA VAL A 25 5.75 7.30 -0.37
C VAL A 25 4.39 6.81 0.09
N HIS A 26 4.15 5.52 -0.09
CA HIS A 26 2.90 4.86 0.21
C HIS A 26 3.14 3.65 1.09
N ASN A 27 2.16 3.36 1.94
CA ASN A 27 2.15 2.18 2.77
C ASN A 27 0.83 1.43 2.64
N VAL A 28 0.91 0.11 2.77
CA VAL A 28 -0.24 -0.79 2.88
C VAL A 28 0.04 -1.70 4.05
N THR A 29 -0.80 -1.61 5.09
CA THR A 29 -0.61 -2.35 6.32
C THR A 29 -1.62 -3.48 6.40
N VAL A 30 -1.15 -4.68 6.75
CA VAL A 30 -1.97 -5.86 6.98
C VAL A 30 -1.73 -6.35 8.40
N ASN A 31 -2.82 -6.61 9.13
CA ASN A 31 -2.81 -7.08 10.51
C ASN A 31 -3.58 -8.41 10.60
N LEU A 32 -3.02 -9.42 11.25
CA LEU A 32 -3.65 -10.73 11.47
C LEU A 32 -4.68 -10.74 12.61
N GLY A 33 -4.83 -9.64 13.35
CA GLY A 33 -5.55 -9.61 14.63
C GLY A 33 -4.74 -10.24 15.78
N THR A 34 -3.45 -10.49 15.54
CA THR A 34 -2.44 -10.82 16.55
C THR A 34 -1.56 -9.58 16.82
N GLU A 35 -0.53 -9.71 17.65
CA GLU A 35 0.45 -8.63 17.87
C GLU A 35 1.36 -8.39 16.63
N ASP A 36 1.26 -9.25 15.61
CA ASP A 36 2.09 -9.17 14.40
C ASP A 36 1.41 -8.37 13.29
N VAL A 37 2.14 -7.36 12.81
CA VAL A 37 1.69 -6.45 11.75
C VAL A 37 2.73 -6.41 10.63
N ALA A 38 2.29 -6.59 9.40
CA ALA A 38 3.11 -6.39 8.22
C ALA A 38 2.77 -5.07 7.54
N CYS A 39 3.80 -4.31 7.16
CA CYS A 39 3.63 -3.06 6.43
C CYS A 39 4.45 -3.11 5.14
N TYR A 40 3.75 -3.11 4.01
CA TYR A 40 4.34 -2.94 2.70
C TYR A 40 4.63 -1.46 2.49
N TRP A 41 5.89 -1.11 2.29
CA TRP A 41 6.34 0.25 2.06
C TRP A 41 6.90 0.35 0.65
N PHE A 42 6.41 1.30 -0.13
CA PHE A 42 6.89 1.53 -1.48
C PHE A 42 6.78 2.99 -1.87
N ASP A 43 7.53 3.35 -2.90
CA ASP A 43 7.56 4.69 -3.42
C ASP A 43 7.11 4.74 -4.89
N GLU A 44 6.82 5.94 -5.38
CA GLU A 44 6.33 6.17 -6.76
C GLU A 44 7.30 5.70 -7.86
N THR A 45 8.58 5.47 -7.55
CA THR A 45 9.57 4.96 -8.51
C THR A 45 9.58 3.43 -8.57
N THR A 46 9.14 2.77 -7.50
CA THR A 46 9.18 1.32 -7.37
C THR A 46 7.86 0.66 -7.77
N CYS A 47 6.73 1.31 -7.49
CA CYS A 47 5.40 0.74 -7.71
C CYS A 47 4.38 1.79 -8.10
N ASP A 48 3.37 1.37 -8.86
CA ASP A 48 2.25 2.23 -9.23
C ASP A 48 1.07 2.09 -8.26
N LEU A 49 0.22 3.12 -8.20
CA LEU A 49 -0.97 3.14 -7.36
C LEU A 49 -2.17 2.47 -8.03
N LYS A 50 -1.94 1.39 -8.77
CA LYS A 50 -3.00 0.65 -9.46
C LYS A 50 -3.45 -0.56 -8.65
N ALA A 51 -4.69 -0.95 -8.87
CA ALA A 51 -5.30 -2.13 -8.25
C ALA A 51 -4.48 -3.43 -8.46
N THR A 52 -3.72 -3.55 -9.55
CA THR A 52 -2.82 -4.69 -9.81
C THR A 52 -1.70 -4.80 -8.78
N THR A 53 -1.15 -3.66 -8.35
CA THR A 53 -0.07 -3.60 -7.35
C THR A 53 -0.60 -3.98 -5.98
N TYR A 54 -1.77 -3.45 -5.59
CA TYR A 54 -2.44 -3.87 -4.36
C TYR A 54 -2.79 -5.36 -4.37
N ALA A 55 -3.28 -5.89 -5.51
CA ALA A 55 -3.54 -7.31 -5.66
C ALA A 55 -2.28 -8.17 -5.46
N SER A 56 -1.11 -7.70 -5.92
CA SER A 56 0.15 -8.42 -5.69
C SER A 56 0.54 -8.48 -4.22
N PHE A 57 0.29 -7.41 -3.45
CA PHE A 57 0.53 -7.43 -1.99
C PHE A 57 -0.38 -8.42 -1.28
N PHE A 58 -1.67 -8.49 -1.64
CA PHE A 58 -2.57 -9.50 -1.09
C PHE A 58 -2.12 -10.92 -1.41
N VAL A 59 -1.74 -11.18 -2.66
CA VAL A 59 -1.29 -12.52 -3.09
C VAL A 59 0.00 -12.91 -2.39
N ASP A 60 0.99 -12.02 -2.34
CA ASP A 60 2.26 -12.26 -1.63
C ASP A 60 2.01 -12.55 -0.15
N TYR A 61 1.20 -11.71 0.51
CA TYR A 61 0.91 -11.86 1.92
C TYR A 61 0.22 -13.17 2.26
N VAL A 62 -0.84 -13.52 1.51
CA VAL A 62 -1.57 -14.77 1.72
C VAL A 62 -0.66 -15.95 1.40
N THR A 63 0.14 -15.90 0.34
CA THR A 63 1.08 -16.98 0.00
C THR A 63 2.10 -17.22 1.11
N ASN A 64 2.61 -16.15 1.72
CA ASN A 64 3.53 -16.25 2.86
C ASN A 64 2.85 -16.84 4.09
N LEU A 65 1.59 -16.47 4.35
CA LEU A 65 0.77 -17.02 5.43
C LEU A 65 0.44 -18.50 5.23
N LEU A 66 0.28 -18.96 3.99
CA LEU A 66 -0.03 -20.36 3.67
C LEU A 66 1.11 -21.34 3.99
N ASN A 67 2.35 -20.84 4.11
CA ASN A 67 3.44 -21.67 4.61
C ASN A 67 3.25 -22.08 6.08
N GLU A 68 2.23 -21.54 6.77
CA GLU A 68 1.90 -21.79 8.17
C GLU A 68 0.62 -22.65 8.36
N ASP A 69 0.34 -23.60 7.45
CA ASP A 69 -0.75 -24.60 7.53
C ASP A 69 -2.21 -24.06 7.50
N ALA A 70 -2.43 -22.81 7.07
CA ALA A 70 -3.76 -22.22 7.01
C ALA A 70 -4.66 -22.83 5.91
N LYS A 71 -5.86 -23.32 6.28
CA LYS A 71 -6.86 -23.87 5.34
C LYS A 71 -7.93 -22.88 4.92
N ASP A 72 -8.27 -21.94 5.81
CA ASP A 72 -9.31 -20.94 5.62
C ASP A 72 -8.76 -19.56 5.97
N VAL A 73 -8.91 -18.59 5.05
CA VAL A 73 -8.42 -17.22 5.23
C VAL A 73 -9.58 -16.24 5.11
N VAL A 74 -9.80 -15.44 6.15
CA VAL A 74 -10.80 -14.35 6.13
C VAL A 74 -10.07 -13.01 6.11
N ILE A 75 -10.22 -12.28 5.02
CA ILE A 75 -9.57 -10.98 4.81
C ILE A 75 -10.62 -9.90 5.07
N TRP A 76 -10.32 -8.98 5.98
CA TRP A 76 -11.10 -7.77 6.21
C TRP A 76 -10.38 -6.57 5.61
N THR A 77 -11.06 -5.83 4.74
CA THR A 77 -10.49 -4.60 4.17
C THR A 77 -11.46 -3.43 4.30
N ASP A 78 -10.91 -2.23 4.21
CA ASP A 78 -11.70 -1.03 4.02
C ASP A 78 -12.44 -1.06 2.67
N GLY A 79 -13.38 -0.13 2.52
CA GLY A 79 -14.20 0.00 1.31
C GLY A 79 -13.54 0.75 0.17
N CYS A 80 -12.23 1.00 0.20
CA CYS A 80 -11.54 1.81 -0.81
C CYS A 80 -11.56 1.10 -2.17
N THR A 81 -12.28 1.67 -3.14
CA THR A 81 -12.52 1.02 -4.44
C THR A 81 -11.25 0.89 -5.29
N SER A 82 -10.36 1.88 -5.26
CA SER A 82 -9.12 1.83 -6.03
C SER A 82 -8.12 0.82 -5.49
N GLN A 83 -8.13 0.55 -4.19
CA GLN A 83 -7.14 -0.30 -3.53
C GLN A 83 -7.68 -1.71 -3.31
N ASN A 84 -8.80 -1.82 -2.61
CA ASN A 84 -9.26 -3.08 -2.01
C ASN A 84 -10.57 -3.59 -2.61
N ARG A 85 -11.53 -2.69 -2.88
CA ARG A 85 -12.87 -3.04 -3.40
C ARG A 85 -12.93 -2.91 -4.92
N ASN A 86 -12.22 -3.78 -5.63
CA ASN A 86 -12.23 -3.86 -7.09
C ASN A 86 -12.14 -5.31 -7.60
N SER A 87 -12.52 -5.52 -8.85
CA SER A 87 -12.52 -6.83 -9.50
C SER A 87 -11.12 -7.41 -9.71
N ILE A 88 -10.08 -6.58 -9.79
CA ILE A 88 -8.71 -7.04 -10.00
C ILE A 88 -8.23 -7.80 -8.76
N VAL A 89 -8.42 -7.22 -7.56
CA VAL A 89 -8.11 -7.88 -6.29
C VAL A 89 -8.94 -9.14 -6.11
N SER A 90 -10.26 -9.09 -6.34
CA SER A 90 -11.11 -10.27 -6.20
C SER A 90 -10.70 -11.41 -7.15
N ASN A 91 -10.35 -11.10 -8.40
CA ASN A 91 -9.88 -12.10 -9.35
C ASN A 91 -8.52 -12.68 -8.98
N ALA A 92 -7.61 -11.86 -8.44
CA ALA A 92 -6.29 -12.32 -7.99
C ALA A 92 -6.42 -13.29 -6.80
N LEU A 93 -7.28 -12.96 -5.83
CA LEU A 93 -7.57 -13.83 -4.69
C LEU A 93 -8.25 -15.14 -5.12
N LEU A 94 -9.23 -15.06 -6.03
CA LEU A 94 -9.86 -16.26 -6.59
C LEU A 94 -8.84 -17.16 -7.29
N ARG A 95 -7.92 -16.58 -8.06
CA ARG A 95 -6.85 -17.33 -8.72
C ARG A 95 -5.96 -18.04 -7.70
N LEU A 96 -5.61 -17.37 -6.61
CA LEU A 96 -4.81 -17.95 -5.54
C LEU A 96 -5.54 -19.11 -4.85
N GLU A 97 -6.84 -18.95 -4.56
CA GLU A 97 -7.71 -20.01 -4.02
C GLU A 97 -7.70 -21.26 -4.92
N MET A 98 -7.81 -21.06 -6.24
CA MET A 98 -7.77 -22.18 -7.20
C MET A 98 -6.41 -22.89 -7.23
N ASP A 99 -5.31 -22.14 -7.10
CA ASP A 99 -3.95 -22.70 -7.20
C ASP A 99 -3.50 -23.39 -5.89
N THR A 100 -4.03 -22.96 -4.74
CA THR A 100 -3.61 -23.44 -3.41
C THR A 100 -4.66 -24.30 -2.68
N ASN A 101 -5.88 -24.41 -3.25
CA ASN A 101 -7.01 -25.17 -2.69
C ASN A 101 -7.38 -24.75 -1.25
N ILE A 102 -7.34 -23.44 -1.00
CA ILE A 102 -7.77 -22.80 0.25
C ILE A 102 -9.04 -22.01 0.01
N THR A 103 -9.84 -21.78 1.06
CA THR A 103 -10.99 -20.89 0.95
C THR A 103 -10.66 -19.48 1.42
N ILE A 104 -10.72 -18.50 0.51
CA ILE A 104 -10.49 -17.09 0.82
C ILE A 104 -11.82 -16.34 0.86
N THR A 105 -12.18 -15.79 2.02
CA THR A 105 -13.35 -14.92 2.17
C THR A 105 -12.91 -13.47 2.31
N HIS A 106 -13.16 -12.66 1.28
CA HIS A 106 -12.90 -11.22 1.31
C HIS A 106 -14.15 -10.45 1.78
N LYS A 107 -14.03 -9.81 2.96
CA LYS A 107 -15.09 -9.00 3.58
C LYS A 107 -14.71 -7.52 3.55
N TYR A 108 -15.71 -6.68 3.30
CA TYR A 108 -15.58 -5.23 3.34
C TYR A 108 -16.30 -4.67 4.56
N LEU A 109 -15.72 -3.62 5.15
CA LEU A 109 -16.38 -2.88 6.22
C LEU A 109 -17.67 -2.21 5.73
N GLU A 110 -18.70 -2.25 6.57
CA GLU A 110 -19.94 -1.53 6.32
C GLU A 110 -19.76 -0.02 6.52
N ARG A 111 -20.58 0.76 5.82
CA ARG A 111 -20.54 2.22 5.89
C ARG A 111 -20.92 2.68 7.30
N GLY A 112 -19.94 3.22 8.04
CA GLY A 112 -20.10 3.66 9.43
C GLY A 112 -19.07 3.06 10.38
N TYR A 113 -18.44 1.95 10.00
CA TYR A 113 -17.31 1.36 10.72
C TYR A 113 -16.02 1.71 9.98
N THR A 114 -15.57 2.96 10.12
CA THR A 114 -14.39 3.47 9.41
C THR A 114 -13.09 3.27 10.16
N GLN A 115 -13.15 2.69 11.37
CA GLN A 115 -11.99 2.55 12.24
C GLN A 115 -11.60 1.08 12.34
N MET A 116 -10.45 0.74 11.79
CA MET A 116 -9.81 -0.57 11.92
C MET A 116 -8.67 -0.49 12.93
N GLU A 117 -8.31 -1.63 13.54
CA GLU A 117 -7.11 -1.72 14.39
C GLU A 117 -5.85 -1.26 13.65
N VAL A 118 -5.79 -1.48 12.34
CA VAL A 118 -4.70 -1.04 11.48
C VAL A 118 -4.52 0.48 11.45
N ASP A 119 -5.56 1.28 11.71
CA ASP A 119 -5.45 2.75 11.76
C ASP A 119 -4.60 3.22 12.95
N SER A 120 -4.58 2.42 14.03
CA SER A 120 -3.70 2.67 15.16
C SER A 120 -2.22 2.48 14.80
N VAL A 121 -1.92 1.52 13.90
CA VAL A 121 -0.57 1.28 13.39
C VAL A 121 -0.10 2.46 12.53
N HIS A 122 -0.96 2.95 11.62
CA HIS A 122 -0.64 4.14 10.82
C HIS A 122 -0.36 5.35 11.72
N SER A 123 -1.17 5.53 12.77
CA SER A 123 -0.95 6.60 13.76
C SER A 123 0.40 6.50 14.48
N VAL A 124 0.91 5.29 14.72
CA VAL A 124 2.24 5.07 15.33
C VAL A 124 3.35 5.31 14.30
N ILE A 125 3.19 4.82 13.07
CA ILE A 125 4.15 5.01 11.98
C ILE A 125 4.32 6.50 11.66
N GLU A 126 3.23 7.26 11.60
CA GLU A 126 3.26 8.70 11.33
C GLU A 126 3.93 9.51 12.46
N ARG A 127 3.81 9.04 13.70
CA ARG A 127 4.49 9.66 14.86
C ARG A 127 5.96 9.31 14.93
N MET A 128 6.39 8.24 14.26
CA MET A 128 7.81 7.90 14.15
C MET A 128 8.47 8.78 13.09
N PRO A 129 9.61 9.42 13.40
CA PRO A 129 10.36 10.17 12.39
C PRO A 129 10.83 9.21 11.29
N SER A 130 10.57 9.56 10.03
CA SER A 130 10.86 8.79 8.82
C SER A 130 12.32 8.36 8.67
N GLN A 131 13.25 8.98 9.40
CA GLN A 131 14.67 8.58 9.46
C GLN A 131 14.94 7.32 10.29
N LEU A 132 14.03 6.90 11.17
CA LEU A 132 14.26 5.74 12.05
C LEU A 132 13.96 4.40 11.34
N PHE A 133 13.07 4.39 10.34
CA PHE A 133 12.73 3.19 9.57
C PHE A 133 13.87 2.69 8.67
N ALA A 134 14.73 3.58 8.18
CA ALA A 134 15.88 3.21 7.36
C ALA A 134 17.04 2.56 8.15
N ILE A 135 17.05 2.66 9.49
CA ILE A 135 18.20 2.26 10.32
C ILE A 135 18.07 0.82 10.86
N ARG A 136 16.90 0.17 10.74
CA ARG A 136 16.69 -1.20 11.25
C ARG A 136 16.94 -2.34 10.26
N ASN A 137 17.50 -2.06 9.08
CA ASN A 137 17.97 -3.07 8.13
C ASN A 137 19.50 -3.14 8.11
N ILE A 138 20.13 -3.43 9.26
CA ILE A 138 21.49 -3.96 9.32
C ILE A 138 21.58 -4.94 10.50
N ASN A 139 21.50 -6.23 10.20
CA ASN A 139 22.28 -7.30 10.82
C ASN A 139 22.43 -8.43 9.81
#